data_AF-A0A4V3T3J4-F1
#
_entry.id   AF-A0A4V3T3J4-F1
#
_cell.length_a   1.000
_cell.length_b   1.000
_cell.length_c   1.000
_cell.angle_alpha   90.00
_cell.angle_beta   90.00
_cell.angle_gamma   90.00
#
_symmetry.space_group_name_H-M   'P 1'
#
loop_
_entity.id
_entity.type
_entity.pdbx_description
1 polymer ?
#
loop_
_entity_poly.entity_id
_entity_poly.type
_entity_poly.pdbx_seq_one_letter_code
_entity_poly.pdbx_strand_id
1 'polypeptide(L)'
;MRRSVLLVPMSGERLWSARLGGVRWVYGFTDEVALARFARHRAPGDRPMEYAALLGARIVDEVVPALGEPAGLAVDVATEDGSMFFPPVVGIVPESAAVDAGEAQGVWA
;
A
#
# COMPACT_ATOMS: atom_id res chain seq x y z
N MET A 1 7.87 -5.01 -7.88
CA MET A 1 7.38 -4.32 -6.67
C MET A 1 8.24 -4.59 -5.43
N ARG A 2 8.42 -5.84 -4.96
CA ARG A 2 9.11 -6.08 -3.67
C ARG A 2 10.51 -5.42 -3.53
N ARG A 3 11.30 -5.42 -4.61
CA ARG A 3 12.63 -4.78 -4.67
C ARG A 3 12.62 -3.31 -5.11
N SER A 4 11.46 -2.77 -5.43
CA SER A 4 11.29 -1.39 -5.88
C SER A 4 11.18 -0.49 -4.64
N VAL A 5 11.84 0.68 -4.68
CA VAL A 5 11.57 1.75 -3.72
C VAL A 5 10.25 2.42 -4.11
N LEU A 6 9.39 2.65 -3.12
CA LEU A 6 8.15 3.38 -3.25
C LEU A 6 8.16 4.57 -2.30
N LEU A 7 7.65 5.70 -2.76
CA LEU A 7 7.40 6.88 -1.96
C LEU A 7 6.05 6.73 -1.27
N VAL A 8 6.05 6.66 0.05
CA VAL A 8 4.84 6.46 0.87
C VAL A 8 4.51 7.80 1.54
N PRO A 9 3.43 8.48 1.14
CA PRO A 9 3.13 9.79 1.70
C PRO A 9 2.75 9.69 3.17
N MET A 10 3.08 10.75 3.90
CA MET A 10 2.86 10.88 5.34
C MET A 10 1.90 12.04 5.64
N SER A 11 1.17 11.91 6.74
CA SER A 11 0.35 12.97 7.35
C SER A 11 0.72 13.02 8.83
N GLY A 12 1.67 13.89 9.16
CA GLY A 12 2.39 13.80 10.44
C GLY A 12 3.07 12.44 10.58
N GLU A 13 2.84 11.75 11.68
CA GLU A 13 3.46 10.44 11.97
C GLU A 13 2.74 9.25 11.32
N ARG A 14 1.69 9.49 10.53
CA ARG A 14 0.85 8.43 9.95
C ARG A 14 1.03 8.31 8.44
N LEU A 15 1.10 7.08 7.95
CA LEU A 15 1.06 6.81 6.51
C LEU A 15 -0.32 7.07 5.93
N TRP A 16 -0.36 7.64 4.73
CA TRP A 16 -1.61 7.78 3.99
C TRP A 16 -2.17 6.41 3.64
N SER A 17 -3.46 6.26 3.94
CA SER A 17 -4.21 5.07 3.60
C SER A 17 -5.68 5.38 3.36
N ALA A 18 -6.37 4.53 2.60
CA ALA A 18 -7.82 4.59 2.45
C ALA A 18 -8.45 3.21 2.67
N ARG A 19 -9.73 3.20 3.01
CA ARG A 19 -10.49 1.95 3.17
C ARG A 19 -11.36 1.71 1.94
N LEU A 20 -11.22 0.53 1.34
CA LEU A 20 -12.01 0.11 0.19
C LEU A 20 -12.18 -1.41 0.22
N GLY A 21 -13.42 -1.90 0.08
CA GLY A 21 -13.71 -3.34 0.06
C GLY A 21 -13.33 -4.06 1.35
N GLY A 22 -13.40 -3.38 2.51
CA GLY A 22 -12.99 -3.95 3.81
C GLY A 22 -11.47 -3.92 4.07
N VAL A 23 -10.65 -3.59 3.07
CA VAL A 23 -9.19 -3.54 3.16
C VAL A 23 -8.71 -2.11 3.40
N ARG A 24 -7.72 -1.94 4.29
CA ARG A 24 -6.95 -0.69 4.39
C ARG A 24 -5.82 -0.70 3.37
N TRP A 25 -5.80 0.26 2.46
CA TRP A 25 -4.80 0.40 1.42
C TRP A 25 -3.76 1.43 1.82
N VAL A 26 -2.53 1.01 2.09
CA VAL A 26 -1.38 1.90 2.17
C VAL A 26 -1.03 2.38 0.77
N TYR A 27 -0.76 3.68 0.62
CA TYR A 27 -0.42 4.26 -0.68
C TYR A 27 1.11 4.29 -0.90
N GLY A 28 1.56 3.79 -2.03
CA GLY A 28 2.94 3.93 -2.50
C GLY A 28 2.99 4.54 -3.89
N PHE A 29 4.05 5.26 -4.20
CA PHE A 29 4.26 5.88 -5.51
C PHE A 29 5.62 5.49 -6.06
N THR A 30 5.69 5.21 -7.36
CA THR A 30 6.93 4.74 -7.99
C THR A 30 7.95 5.85 -8.18
N ASP A 31 7.49 7.10 -8.30
CA ASP A 31 8.32 8.29 -8.43
C ASP A 31 7.61 9.54 -7.88
N GLU A 32 8.35 10.66 -7.87
CA GLU A 32 7.85 11.95 -7.39
C GLU A 32 6.75 12.54 -8.28
N VAL A 33 6.69 12.18 -9.58
CA VAL A 33 5.67 12.68 -10.50
C VAL A 33 4.32 12.03 -10.16
N ALA A 34 4.30 10.73 -9.91
CA ALA A 34 3.12 10.01 -9.47
C ALA A 34 2.63 10.51 -8.09
N LEU A 35 3.56 10.76 -7.16
CA LEU A 35 3.24 11.36 -5.85
C LEU A 35 2.68 12.78 -5.99
N ALA A 36 3.27 13.63 -6.83
CA ALA A 36 2.82 15.00 -7.05
C ALA A 36 1.39 15.05 -7.62
N ARG A 37 1.04 14.13 -8.53
CA ARG A 37 -0.34 13.97 -9.01
C ARG A 37 -1.31 13.67 -7.87
N PHE A 38 -0.94 12.78 -6.95
CA PHE A 38 -1.75 12.49 -5.76
C PHE A 38 -1.88 13.72 -4.84
N ALA A 39 -0.77 14.39 -4.54
CA ALA A 39 -0.75 15.55 -3.65
C ALA A 39 -1.70 16.67 -4.12
N ARG A 40 -1.74 16.95 -5.43
CA ARG A 40 -2.65 17.95 -6.03
C ARG A 40 -4.13 17.71 -5.71
N HIS A 41 -4.55 16.47 -5.50
CA HIS A 41 -5.95 16.13 -5.23
C HIS A 41 -6.27 16.02 -3.73
N ARG A 42 -5.26 15.78 -2.88
CA ARG A 42 -5.47 15.36 -1.47
C ARG A 42 -4.90 16.31 -0.43
N ALA A 43 -3.91 17.12 -0.80
CA ALA A 43 -3.33 18.14 0.07
C ALA A 43 -3.17 19.44 -0.74
N PRO A 44 -4.27 20.15 -1.02
CA PRO A 44 -4.20 21.40 -1.77
C PRO A 44 -3.40 22.44 -0.97
N GLY A 45 -2.21 22.78 -1.46
CA GLY A 45 -1.30 23.77 -0.89
C GLY A 45 0.08 23.70 -1.54
N ASP A 46 0.87 24.76 -1.38
CA ASP A 46 2.21 24.88 -2.00
C ASP A 46 3.32 24.14 -1.24
N ARG A 47 3.00 23.47 -0.13
CA ARG A 47 3.99 22.70 0.62
C ARG A 47 4.18 21.31 0.01
N PRO A 48 5.44 20.88 -0.19
CA PRO A 48 5.71 19.53 -0.66
C PRO A 48 5.16 18.51 0.35
N MET A 49 4.56 17.44 -0.16
CA MET A 49 4.04 16.34 0.65
C MET A 49 5.21 15.56 1.24
N GLU A 50 5.23 15.40 2.56
CA GLU A 50 6.20 14.53 3.23
C GLU A 50 5.99 13.07 2.84
N TYR A 51 7.09 12.34 2.65
CA TYR A 51 7.06 10.93 2.28
C TYR A 51 8.22 10.15 2.89
N ALA A 52 8.01 8.85 3.09
CA ALA A 52 9.06 7.89 3.37
C ALA A 52 9.40 7.08 2.11
N ALA A 53 10.68 6.90 1.81
CA ALA A 53 11.13 6.01 0.73
C ALA A 53 11.38 4.61 1.30
N LEU A 54 10.51 3.65 0.95
CA LEU A 54 10.55 2.29 1.51
C LEU A 54 10.62 1.26 0.38
N LEU A 55 11.32 0.15 0.60
CA LEU A 55 11.21 -1.00 -0.29
C LEU A 55 9.81 -1.58 -0.22
N GLY A 56 9.26 -1.98 -1.37
CA GLY A 56 7.94 -2.62 -1.44
C GLY A 56 7.81 -3.82 -0.50
N ALA A 57 8.89 -4.62 -0.34
CA ALA A 57 8.94 -5.73 0.61
C ALA A 57 8.68 -5.28 2.06
N ARG A 58 9.35 -4.22 2.52
CA ARG A 58 9.15 -3.67 3.88
C ARG A 58 7.70 -3.24 4.11
N ILE A 59 7.06 -2.69 3.07
CA ILE A 59 5.66 -2.25 3.18
C ILE A 59 4.75 -3.46 3.38
N VAL A 60 4.87 -4.50 2.55
CA VAL A 60 3.96 -5.66 2.60
C VAL A 60 4.30 -6.66 3.71
N ASP A 61 5.55 -6.70 4.17
CA ASP A 61 6.01 -7.64 5.21
C ASP A 61 5.93 -7.07 6.63
N GLU A 62 6.09 -5.76 6.80
CA GLU A 62 6.18 -5.13 8.13
C GLU A 62 5.07 -4.11 8.35
N VAL A 63 4.97 -3.11 7.46
CA VAL A 63 4.05 -1.97 7.64
C VAL A 63 2.59 -2.43 7.61
N VAL A 64 2.24 -3.21 6.59
CA VAL A 64 0.88 -3.71 6.38
C VAL A 64 0.44 -4.63 7.53
N PRO A 65 1.21 -5.67 7.92
CA PRO A 65 0.84 -6.52 9.07
C PRO A 65 0.72 -5.76 10.39
N ALA A 66 1.52 -4.72 10.61
CA ALA A 66 1.48 -3.92 11.83
C ALA A 66 0.17 -3.10 12.00
N LEU A 67 -0.64 -2.97 10.95
CA LEU A 67 -1.93 -2.26 11.02
C LEU A 67 -3.01 -3.04 11.80
N GLY A 68 -2.80 -4.33 12.05
CA GLY A 68 -3.71 -5.16 12.86
C GLY A 68 -5.09 -5.40 12.23
N GLU A 69 -5.26 -5.11 10.95
CA GLU A 69 -6.48 -5.34 10.17
C GLU A 69 -6.12 -5.71 8.72
N PRO A 70 -7.04 -6.30 7.94
CA PRO A 70 -6.80 -6.61 6.53
C PRO A 70 -6.30 -5.37 5.77
N ALA A 71 -5.07 -5.43 5.27
CA ALA A 71 -4.42 -4.29 4.66
C ALA A 71 -3.58 -4.68 3.43
N GLY A 72 -3.62 -3.84 2.40
CA GLY A 72 -2.89 -4.04 1.15
C GLY A 72 -2.07 -2.81 0.78
N LEU A 73 -1.35 -2.92 -0.32
CA LEU A 73 -0.59 -1.82 -0.92
C LEU A 73 -1.24 -1.42 -2.24
N ALA A 74 -1.60 -0.15 -2.38
CA ALA A 74 -2.03 0.43 -3.64
C ALA A 74 -0.93 1.37 -4.16
N VAL A 75 -0.53 1.15 -5.41
CA VAL A 75 0.57 1.85 -6.06
C VAL A 75 0.04 2.77 -7.15
N ASP A 76 0.53 4.01 -7.18
CA ASP A 76 0.25 5.02 -8.20
C ASP A 76 -1.25 5.30 -8.41
N VAL A 77 -2.02 5.33 -7.31
CA VAL A 77 -3.49 5.51 -7.30
C VAL A 77 -4.01 6.81 -7.93
N ALA A 78 -3.12 7.75 -8.26
CA ALA A 78 -3.43 9.02 -8.95
C ALA A 78 -2.94 9.04 -10.40
N THR A 79 -2.47 7.90 -10.93
CA THR A 79 -2.10 7.72 -12.33
C THR A 79 -3.20 6.95 -13.03
N GLU A 80 -3.80 7.59 -14.03
CA GLU A 80 -4.80 6.99 -14.92
C GLU A 80 -4.23 5.73 -15.58
N ASP A 81 -4.99 4.63 -15.52
CA ASP A 81 -4.64 3.28 -16.01
C ASP A 81 -3.32 2.66 -15.50
N GLY A 82 -2.55 3.36 -14.66
CA GLY A 82 -1.27 2.91 -14.11
C GLY A 82 -1.35 2.38 -12.67
N SER A 83 -2.54 2.42 -12.06
CA SER A 83 -2.72 2.00 -10.67
C SER A 83 -2.59 0.48 -10.52
N MET A 84 -1.84 0.04 -9.52
CA MET A 84 -1.68 -1.38 -9.18
C MET A 84 -2.10 -1.65 -7.74
N PHE A 85 -2.76 -2.77 -7.50
CA PHE A 85 -3.20 -3.20 -6.17
C PHE A 85 -2.57 -4.52 -5.79
N PHE A 86 -2.01 -4.57 -4.59
CA PHE A 86 -1.40 -5.73 -3.96
C PHE A 86 -2.24 -6.08 -2.72
N PRO A 87 -3.26 -6.95 -2.86
CA PRO A 87 -4.19 -7.27 -1.78
C PRO A 87 -3.55 -8.07 -0.63
N PRO A 88 -4.19 -8.10 0.57
CA PRO A 88 -3.76 -8.91 1.71
C PRO A 88 -4.00 -10.41 1.48
N VAL A 89 -3.30 -11.02 0.52
CA VAL A 89 -3.40 -12.45 0.23
C VAL A 89 -2.06 -13.15 0.35
N VAL A 90 -2.09 -14.47 0.50
CA VAL A 90 -0.89 -15.32 0.55
C VAL A 90 -0.02 -15.05 -0.68
N GLY A 91 1.29 -14.92 -0.45
CA GLY A 91 2.28 -14.59 -1.48
C GLY A 91 2.47 -13.08 -1.73
N ILE A 92 1.57 -12.23 -1.23
CA ILE A 92 1.76 -10.78 -1.22
C ILE A 92 2.20 -10.31 0.17
N VAL A 93 1.41 -10.65 1.19
CA VAL A 93 1.68 -10.38 2.61
C VAL A 93 2.03 -11.68 3.34
N PRO A 94 2.64 -11.61 4.54
CA PRO A 94 2.83 -12.79 5.38
C PRO A 94 1.50 -13.51 5.66
N GLU A 95 1.54 -14.84 5.78
CA GLU A 95 0.34 -15.66 5.99
C GLU A 95 -0.51 -15.21 7.18
N SER A 96 0.12 -14.76 8.27
CA SER A 96 -0.57 -14.24 9.46
C SER A 96 -1.41 -12.99 9.21
N ALA A 97 -1.16 -12.27 8.11
CA ALA A 97 -1.90 -11.07 7.69
C ALA A 97 -2.76 -11.30 6.45
N ALA A 98 -2.67 -12.47 5.82
CA ALA A 98 -3.41 -12.81 4.62
C ALA A 98 -4.85 -13.22 4.94
N VAL A 99 -5.82 -12.70 4.19
CA VAL A 99 -7.25 -12.99 4.41
C VAL A 99 -7.68 -14.35 3.89
N ASP A 100 -6.91 -14.95 2.98
CA ASP A 100 -7.14 -16.24 2.34
C ASP A 100 -6.29 -17.38 2.95
N ALA A 101 -5.60 -17.13 4.06
CA ALA A 101 -4.68 -18.08 4.71
C ALA A 101 -5.31 -19.42 5.18
N GLY A 102 -6.64 -19.55 5.12
CA GLY A 102 -7.35 -20.80 5.43
C GLY A 102 -7.99 -21.50 4.23
N GLU A 103 -8.06 -20.87 3.06
CA GLU A 103 -8.72 -21.44 1.87
C GLU A 103 -7.79 -22.40 1.10
N ALA A 104 -6.48 -22.17 1.17
CA ALA A 104 -5.47 -23.01 0.51
C ALA A 104 -5.36 -24.44 1.08
N GLN A 105 -5.94 -24.73 2.25
CA GLN A 105 -5.91 -26.05 2.89
C GLN A 105 -7.13 -26.95 2.57
N GLY A 106 -8.06 -26.50 1.72
CA GLY A 106 -9.36 -27.15 1.48
C GLY A 106 -9.52 -27.96 0.19
N VAL A 107 -8.45 -28.22 -0.56
CA VAL A 107 -8.48 -29.10 -1.74
C VAL A 107 -7.47 -30.21 -1.48
N TRP A 108 -7.88 -31.47 -1.68
CA TRP A 108 -7.21 -32.72 -1.29
C TRP A 108 -7.43 -33.17 0.17
N ALA A 109 -8.69 -33.45 0.53
CA ALA A 109 -9.03 -34.45 1.55
C ALA A 109 -9.93 -35.53 0.92
#